data_AF-A0A1Q6HTB2-F1
#
_entry.id   AF-A0A1Q6HTB2-F1
#
_cell.length_a   1.000
_cell.length_b   1.000
_cell.length_c   1.000
_cell.angle_alpha   90.00
_cell.angle_beta   90.00
_cell.angle_gamma   90.00
#
_symmetry.space_group_name_H-M   'P 1'
#
loop_
_entity.id
_entity.type
_entity.pdbx_description
1 polymer ?
#
loop_
_entity_poly.entity_id
_entity_poly.type
_entity_poly.pdbx_seq_one_letter_code
_entity_poly.pdbx_strand_id
1 'polypeptide(L)'
;MIRNKHKFAFLLCMLLMTTTVFGASEAEYKKLAKTWTLNADGSQEFRYKMELTLFTHTAMNGTYGESFIVYNPQYQELKINSSYTKQKDGTIIKTPDNAFVEVLPRNAADAPAYNHLKEMVVVHTGLELGATIYLDYTVTSKPGYLPEVDIFEELLQSSPVKEYTLTIVIPEAKELAYTLTNNPAKASVKRSGGTCTTSWTLRNLPASSRAPFVYVKNGDVPFLAATTYASEGEALATLLKQFNPSGDPQLTTLAESLTEGEKKDEDKLEAILEYTTNHIANNGLTLDQTGYRLRPADAVMSTAYGTEVEKANLLAGLLDGAGFKAEPMATYQAYADKGLALKAVDQLFVSCMVNGELYLFSTSSTHRPQTVNFDRTPLFSLQTGKPVAIAVPQDYQIKSDIAVRFKDGKVTTSTKESVGKELMPYFTTGNSENEQTAPLKVENGYATISLPDAGYGFSHLPYGYLNSQRKENLLIPRPVNEVYTYTIECPENMELRTPETDKTIRNAAGSLTISVKKNGRTATVTRSLELNKQLYTPAEYKELRQLLTEWSDVNGKTLLFSVR
;
A
#
# COMPACT_ATOMS: atom_id res chain seq x y z
N MET A 1 8.55 -57.10 -36.94
CA MET A 1 8.62 -55.64 -37.18
C MET A 1 7.61 -54.85 -36.31
N ILE A 2 7.42 -55.21 -35.03
CA ILE A 2 6.54 -54.52 -34.07
C ILE A 2 7.17 -54.73 -32.68
N ARG A 3 8.22 -53.98 -32.31
CA ARG A 3 8.74 -54.02 -30.92
C ARG A 3 9.52 -52.78 -30.46
N ASN A 4 9.47 -51.67 -31.19
CA ASN A 4 10.20 -50.44 -30.82
C ASN A 4 9.33 -49.16 -30.75
N LYS A 5 8.03 -49.21 -31.05
CA LYS A 5 7.18 -48.01 -31.03
C LYS A 5 6.76 -47.55 -29.62
N HIS A 6 6.75 -48.43 -28.61
CA HIS A 6 6.34 -48.06 -27.25
C HIS A 6 7.48 -47.48 -26.39
N LYS A 7 8.74 -47.71 -26.74
CA LYS A 7 9.89 -47.12 -26.02
C LYS A 7 10.09 -45.64 -26.37
N PHE A 8 9.81 -45.25 -27.62
CA PHE A 8 9.91 -43.85 -28.05
C PHE A 8 8.76 -42.98 -27.51
N ALA A 9 7.54 -43.52 -27.40
CA ALA A 9 6.41 -42.80 -26.81
C ALA A 9 6.59 -42.55 -25.30
N PHE A 10 7.23 -43.49 -24.57
CA PHE A 10 7.51 -43.30 -23.15
C PHE A 10 8.66 -42.30 -22.90
N LEU A 11 9.65 -42.26 -23.79
CA LEU A 11 10.74 -41.27 -23.74
C LEU A 11 10.26 -39.84 -24.08
N LEU A 12 9.31 -39.71 -25.02
CA LEU A 12 8.71 -38.42 -25.39
C LEU A 12 7.76 -37.88 -24.31
N CYS A 13 7.10 -38.76 -23.53
CA CYS A 13 6.32 -38.35 -22.35
C CYS A 13 7.19 -37.93 -21.16
N MET A 14 8.43 -38.44 -21.03
CA MET A 14 9.37 -37.95 -20.00
C MET A 14 10.05 -36.62 -20.38
N LEU A 15 10.14 -36.27 -21.67
CA LEU A 15 10.73 -35.00 -22.12
C LEU A 15 9.75 -33.79 -22.10
N LEU A 16 8.47 -34.02 -21.77
CA LEU A 16 7.46 -32.96 -21.62
C LEU A 16 7.23 -32.53 -20.16
N MET A 17 8.03 -33.02 -19.21
CA MET A 17 8.19 -32.30 -17.95
C MET A 17 9.05 -31.07 -18.23
N THR A 18 8.39 -29.98 -18.62
CA THR A 18 8.91 -28.65 -18.30
C THR A 18 9.04 -28.60 -16.78
N THR A 19 10.19 -29.03 -16.28
CA THR A 19 10.66 -28.56 -14.98
C THR A 19 10.69 -27.06 -15.14
N THR A 20 9.66 -26.40 -14.64
CA THR A 20 9.81 -25.03 -14.21
C THR A 20 10.96 -25.11 -13.22
N VAL A 21 12.15 -24.71 -13.68
CA VAL A 21 13.28 -24.51 -12.80
C VAL A 21 12.84 -23.34 -11.94
N PHE A 22 12.13 -23.66 -10.86
CA PHE A 22 12.04 -22.77 -9.73
C PHE A 22 13.51 -22.53 -9.35
N GLY A 23 13.96 -21.29 -9.52
CA GLY A 23 15.27 -20.89 -9.02
C GLY A 23 15.38 -21.40 -7.58
N ALA A 24 16.50 -22.06 -7.26
CA ALA A 24 16.74 -22.51 -5.91
C ALA A 24 16.54 -21.34 -4.95
N SER A 25 15.92 -21.58 -3.80
CA SER A 25 15.69 -20.50 -2.84
C SER A 25 17.03 -19.86 -2.46
N GLU A 26 17.08 -18.52 -2.43
CA GLU A 26 18.29 -17.77 -2.10
C GLU A 26 18.66 -17.91 -0.61
N ALA A 27 17.64 -18.13 0.25
CA ALA A 27 17.78 -18.45 1.66
C ALA A 27 16.60 -19.32 2.15
N GLU A 28 16.66 -19.85 3.36
CA GLU A 28 15.52 -20.52 4.02
C GLU A 28 15.60 -20.32 5.53
N TYR A 29 14.50 -19.88 6.14
CA TYR A 29 14.35 -19.93 7.59
C TYR A 29 14.10 -21.38 8.00
N LYS A 30 15.09 -22.03 8.61
CA LYS A 30 14.93 -23.37 9.21
C LYS A 30 13.96 -23.32 10.37
N LYS A 31 14.07 -22.27 11.19
CA LYS A 31 13.13 -21.95 12.25
C LYS A 31 12.95 -20.45 12.36
N LEU A 32 11.73 -20.04 12.64
CA LEU A 32 11.37 -18.71 13.05
C LEU A 32 10.45 -18.83 14.25
N ALA A 33 10.65 -18.02 15.27
CA ALA A 33 9.76 -17.97 16.41
C ALA A 33 9.58 -16.53 16.88
N LYS A 34 8.32 -16.17 17.17
CA LYS A 34 7.94 -14.90 17.79
C LYS A 34 7.09 -15.19 19.01
N THR A 35 7.42 -14.53 20.12
CA THR A 35 6.68 -14.66 21.38
C THR A 35 6.35 -13.28 21.92
N TRP A 36 5.07 -13.05 22.17
CA TRP A 36 4.57 -11.86 22.85
C TRP A 36 4.09 -12.27 24.24
N THR A 37 4.57 -11.58 25.27
CA THR A 37 4.19 -11.83 26.66
C THR A 37 3.63 -10.55 27.27
N LEU A 38 2.43 -10.62 27.83
CA LEU A 38 1.88 -9.60 28.71
C LEU A 38 1.98 -10.10 30.15
N ASN A 39 2.72 -9.37 30.98
CA ASN A 39 2.88 -9.69 32.38
C ASN A 39 1.73 -9.09 33.21
N ALA A 40 1.52 -9.64 34.41
CA ALA A 40 0.44 -9.19 35.30
C ALA A 40 0.61 -7.73 35.78
N ASP A 41 1.84 -7.20 35.78
CA ASP A 41 2.13 -5.81 36.12
C ASP A 41 1.91 -4.84 34.93
N GLY A 42 1.56 -5.36 33.75
CA GLY A 42 1.36 -4.58 32.53
C GLY A 42 2.63 -4.33 31.72
N SER A 43 3.80 -4.84 32.15
CA SER A 43 4.98 -4.90 31.28
C SER A 43 4.75 -5.90 30.15
N GLN A 44 5.45 -5.70 29.02
CA GLN A 44 5.36 -6.60 27.87
C GLN A 44 6.74 -7.02 27.39
N GLU A 45 6.86 -8.24 26.88
CA GLU A 45 8.06 -8.73 26.22
C GLU A 45 7.75 -9.22 24.80
N PHE A 46 8.55 -8.79 23.84
CA PHE A 46 8.60 -9.39 22.51
C PHE A 46 9.92 -10.12 22.34
N ARG A 47 9.87 -11.44 22.13
CA ARG A 47 11.04 -12.27 21.83
C ARG A 47 10.99 -12.77 20.40
N TYR A 48 12.08 -12.58 19.68
CA TYR A 48 12.26 -13.03 18.32
C TYR A 48 13.43 -14.01 18.26
N LYS A 49 13.25 -15.14 17.58
CA LYS A 49 14.31 -16.10 17.32
C LYS A 49 14.27 -16.58 15.87
N MET A 50 15.42 -16.59 15.19
CA MET A 50 15.54 -17.15 13.85
C MET A 50 16.76 -18.06 13.70
N GLU A 51 16.61 -19.02 12.78
CA GLU A 51 17.68 -19.84 12.20
C GLU A 51 17.55 -19.71 10.68
N LEU A 52 18.40 -18.90 10.03
CA LEU A 52 18.29 -18.53 8.62
C LEU A 52 19.51 -18.98 7.83
N THR A 53 19.35 -19.94 6.93
CA THR A 53 20.43 -20.42 6.05
C THR A 53 20.47 -19.63 4.76
N LEU A 54 21.65 -19.14 4.36
CA LEU A 54 21.85 -18.38 3.12
C LEU A 54 22.54 -19.26 2.07
N PHE A 55 22.03 -19.28 0.84
CA PHE A 55 22.54 -20.16 -0.23
C PHE A 55 23.29 -19.42 -1.34
N THR A 56 23.21 -18.09 -1.38
CA THR A 56 23.78 -17.27 -2.46
C THR A 56 24.45 -16.00 -1.92
N HIS A 57 25.36 -15.43 -2.70
CA HIS A 57 25.94 -14.13 -2.40
C HIS A 57 24.91 -12.99 -2.44
N THR A 58 23.86 -13.11 -3.26
CA THR A 58 22.75 -12.14 -3.28
C THR A 58 22.04 -12.06 -1.93
N ALA A 59 21.77 -13.22 -1.31
CA ALA A 59 21.17 -13.28 0.01
C ALA A 59 22.08 -12.66 1.08
N MET A 60 23.38 -12.96 1.02
CA MET A 60 24.40 -12.45 1.96
C MET A 60 24.60 -10.94 1.86
N ASN A 61 24.74 -10.40 0.64
CA ASN A 61 25.17 -9.02 0.41
C ASN A 61 24.01 -8.04 0.21
N GLY A 62 22.77 -8.53 0.18
CA GLY A 62 21.59 -7.73 -0.14
C GLY A 62 20.51 -7.80 0.92
N THR A 63 19.94 -9.00 1.14
CA THR A 63 18.69 -9.13 1.91
C THR A 63 18.90 -9.44 3.38
N TYR A 64 19.94 -10.20 3.75
CA TYR A 64 20.07 -10.81 5.07
C TYR A 64 21.43 -10.60 5.73
N GLY A 65 22.27 -9.71 5.19
CA GLY A 65 23.54 -9.33 5.81
C GLY A 65 23.37 -8.71 7.19
N GLU A 66 22.24 -8.03 7.41
CA GLU A 66 21.90 -7.37 8.65
C GLU A 66 20.51 -7.76 9.18
N SER A 67 20.28 -7.48 10.46
CA SER A 67 18.94 -7.43 11.05
C SER A 67 18.74 -6.11 11.78
N PHE A 68 17.52 -5.60 11.72
CA PHE A 68 17.15 -4.27 12.22
C PHE A 68 16.10 -4.42 13.32
N ILE A 69 16.34 -3.80 14.48
CA ILE A 69 15.45 -3.88 15.64
C ILE A 69 15.17 -2.47 16.15
N VAL A 70 13.97 -1.96 15.88
CA VAL A 70 13.54 -0.64 16.35
C VAL A 70 12.98 -0.75 17.77
N TYR A 71 13.39 0.16 18.65
CA TYR A 71 12.88 0.26 20.01
C TYR A 71 12.99 1.70 20.54
N ASN A 72 12.19 2.01 21.56
CA ASN A 72 12.25 3.29 22.27
C ASN A 72 13.01 3.12 23.61
N PRO A 73 14.27 3.57 23.74
CA PRO A 73 15.07 3.36 24.95
C PRO A 73 14.51 4.06 26.20
N GLN A 74 13.59 5.02 26.06
CA GLN A 74 12.95 5.67 27.21
C GLN A 74 11.99 4.71 27.93
N TYR A 75 11.38 3.78 27.19
CA TYR A 75 10.33 2.87 27.69
C TYR A 75 10.63 1.39 27.47
N GLN A 76 11.63 1.07 26.65
CA GLN A 76 11.95 -0.28 26.25
C GLN A 76 13.44 -0.56 26.42
N GLU A 77 13.77 -1.82 26.70
CA GLU A 77 15.13 -2.33 26.77
C GLU A 77 15.29 -3.45 25.73
N LEU A 78 16.33 -3.34 24.89
CA LEU A 78 16.72 -4.39 23.96
C LEU A 78 17.81 -5.27 24.59
N LYS A 79 17.56 -6.57 24.61
CA LYS A 79 18.53 -7.59 25.00
C LYS A 79 18.79 -8.56 23.86
N ILE A 80 20.03 -8.60 23.35
CA ILE A 80 20.48 -9.67 22.45
C ILE A 80 20.80 -10.90 23.31
N ASN A 81 19.93 -11.92 23.25
CA ASN A 81 20.11 -13.17 24.00
C ASN A 81 21.22 -14.02 23.38
N SER A 82 21.26 -14.11 22.05
CA SER A 82 22.35 -14.73 21.30
C SER A 82 22.38 -14.22 19.86
N SER A 83 23.58 -14.04 19.31
CA SER A 83 23.79 -13.75 17.88
C SER A 83 25.10 -14.38 17.42
N TYR A 84 25.02 -15.25 16.41
CA TYR A 84 26.18 -15.91 15.82
C TYR A 84 25.83 -16.50 14.45
N THR A 85 26.86 -16.76 13.65
CA THR A 85 26.76 -17.51 12.40
C THR A 85 27.36 -18.89 12.59
N LYS A 86 26.65 -19.93 12.14
CA LYS A 86 27.19 -21.28 11.99
C LYS A 86 27.56 -21.52 10.54
N GLN A 87 28.85 -21.72 10.28
CA GLN A 87 29.39 -22.05 8.96
C GLN A 87 29.05 -23.49 8.58
N LYS A 88 29.22 -23.83 7.30
CA LYS A 88 28.81 -25.12 6.73
C LYS A 88 29.58 -26.30 7.33
N ASP A 89 30.83 -26.08 7.70
CA ASP A 89 31.69 -27.04 8.40
C ASP A 89 31.34 -27.21 9.89
N GLY A 90 30.45 -26.37 10.42
CA GLY A 90 30.03 -26.36 11.82
C GLY A 90 30.74 -25.32 12.69
N THR A 91 31.70 -24.57 12.15
CA THR A 91 32.39 -23.48 12.85
C THR A 91 31.39 -22.41 13.30
N ILE A 92 31.52 -21.93 14.54
CA ILE A 92 30.65 -20.89 15.12
C ILE A 92 31.42 -19.58 15.18
N ILE A 93 30.92 -18.57 14.49
CA ILE A 93 31.41 -17.20 14.52
C ILE A 93 30.44 -16.36 15.33
N LYS A 94 30.81 -16.03 16.57
CA LYS A 94 30.01 -15.13 17.41
C LYS A 94 30.04 -13.73 16.81
N THR A 95 28.90 -13.05 16.76
CA THR A 95 28.82 -11.66 16.33
C THR A 95 29.67 -10.78 17.27
N PRO A 96 30.67 -10.05 16.77
CA PRO A 96 31.54 -9.23 17.60
C PRO A 96 30.81 -7.96 18.08
N ASP A 97 31.27 -7.38 19.19
CA ASP A 97 30.59 -6.23 19.82
C ASP A 97 30.46 -5.02 18.88
N ASN A 98 31.44 -4.79 18.01
CA ASN A 98 31.43 -3.69 17.03
C ASN A 98 30.48 -3.93 15.82
N ALA A 99 29.86 -5.11 15.72
CA ALA A 99 28.85 -5.43 14.72
C ALA A 99 27.41 -5.16 15.21
N PHE A 100 27.26 -4.63 16.44
CA PHE A 100 26.02 -4.09 16.97
C PHE A 100 26.11 -2.56 16.91
N VAL A 101 25.35 -1.95 16.00
CA VAL A 101 25.41 -0.51 15.75
C VAL A 101 24.03 0.09 15.95
N GLU A 102 23.92 1.03 16.88
CA GLU A 102 22.69 1.80 17.04
C GLU A 102 22.67 3.02 16.13
N VAL A 103 21.59 3.16 15.37
CA VAL A 103 21.32 4.31 14.52
C VAL A 103 19.94 4.88 14.82
N LEU A 104 19.63 6.04 14.25
CA LEU A 104 18.27 6.57 14.23
C LEU A 104 17.45 5.81 13.18
N PRO A 105 16.25 5.29 13.49
CA PRO A 105 15.38 4.68 12.49
C PRO A 105 15.10 5.66 11.36
N ARG A 106 15.10 5.18 10.11
CA ARG A 106 14.90 6.04 8.93
C ARG A 106 13.62 6.90 9.00
N ASN A 107 12.53 6.36 9.55
CA ASN A 107 11.25 7.06 9.66
C ASN A 107 11.26 8.20 10.69
N ALA A 108 12.24 8.20 11.61
CA ALA A 108 12.46 9.27 12.58
C ALA A 108 13.44 10.34 12.06
N ALA A 109 13.98 10.19 10.84
CA ALA A 109 14.81 11.22 10.22
C ALA A 109 14.04 12.54 10.14
N ASP A 110 14.77 13.65 10.35
CA ASP A 110 14.23 15.01 10.31
C ASP A 110 13.04 15.27 11.26
N ALA A 111 12.88 14.44 12.30
CA ALA A 111 11.80 14.54 13.27
C ALA A 111 12.33 14.66 14.72
N PRO A 112 12.75 15.87 15.15
CA PRO A 112 13.42 16.10 16.43
C PRO A 112 12.73 15.51 17.67
N ALA A 113 11.40 15.46 17.70
CA ALA A 113 10.63 14.90 18.82
C ALA A 113 10.85 13.38 18.99
N TYR A 114 11.30 12.70 17.94
CA TYR A 114 11.52 11.25 17.89
C TYR A 114 12.98 10.86 17.73
N ASN A 115 13.92 11.80 17.90
CA ASN A 115 15.37 11.54 17.81
C ASN A 115 15.90 10.60 18.93
N HIS A 116 15.06 10.29 19.91
CA HIS A 116 15.33 9.36 20.99
C HIS A 116 15.13 7.90 20.57
N LEU A 117 14.41 7.62 19.48
CA LEU A 117 14.22 6.26 18.98
C LEU A 117 15.55 5.66 18.51
N LYS A 118 15.66 4.33 18.63
CA LYS A 118 16.85 3.58 18.24
C LYS A 118 16.49 2.44 17.29
N GLU A 119 17.34 2.23 16.31
CA GLU A 119 17.37 1.02 15.49
C GLU A 119 18.71 0.33 15.71
N MET A 120 18.67 -0.86 16.33
CA MET A 120 19.85 -1.72 16.45
C MET A 120 20.05 -2.44 15.13
N VAL A 121 21.18 -2.17 14.48
CA VAL A 121 21.68 -2.90 13.32
C VAL A 121 22.61 -4.00 13.81
N VAL A 122 22.21 -5.25 13.60
CA VAL A 122 23.01 -6.44 13.87
C VAL A 122 23.63 -6.90 12.56
N VAL A 123 24.93 -6.65 12.37
CA VAL A 123 25.67 -7.09 11.18
C VAL A 123 26.10 -8.55 11.38
N HIS A 124 25.58 -9.46 10.54
CA HIS A 124 25.90 -10.88 10.64
C HIS A 124 27.28 -11.15 10.04
N THR A 125 28.23 -11.52 10.88
CA THR A 125 29.63 -11.77 10.46
C THR A 125 29.88 -13.26 10.18
N GLY A 126 30.96 -13.58 9.46
CA GLY A 126 31.34 -14.96 9.17
C GLY A 126 30.45 -15.67 8.15
N LEU A 127 29.68 -14.92 7.34
CA LEU A 127 28.80 -15.47 6.32
C LEU A 127 29.60 -16.12 5.18
N GLU A 128 29.15 -17.31 4.78
CA GLU A 128 29.60 -18.04 3.60
C GLU A 128 28.40 -18.78 2.98
N LEU A 129 28.57 -19.33 1.77
CA LEU A 129 27.50 -20.08 1.10
C LEU A 129 27.12 -21.33 1.92
N GLY A 130 25.87 -21.38 2.38
CA GLY A 130 25.34 -22.44 3.24
C GLY A 130 25.48 -22.15 4.74
N ALA A 131 26.02 -21.00 5.15
CA ALA A 131 26.04 -20.58 6.55
C ALA A 131 24.62 -20.31 7.06
N THR A 132 24.42 -20.51 8.37
CA THR A 132 23.15 -20.27 9.05
C THR A 132 23.31 -19.21 10.13
N ILE A 133 22.56 -18.13 10.00
CA ILE A 133 22.45 -17.06 10.99
C ILE A 133 21.55 -17.52 12.13
N TYR A 134 22.01 -17.33 13.35
CA TYR A 134 21.23 -17.48 14.57
C TYR A 134 21.12 -16.12 15.26
N LEU A 135 19.88 -15.66 15.46
CA LEU A 135 19.59 -14.45 16.22
C LEU A 135 18.44 -14.72 17.18
N ASP A 136 18.62 -14.37 18.45
CA ASP A 136 17.63 -14.40 19.52
C ASP A 136 17.73 -13.09 20.30
N TYR A 137 16.65 -12.33 20.35
CA TYR A 137 16.60 -11.09 21.13
C TYR A 137 15.25 -10.92 21.81
N THR A 138 15.23 -10.12 22.87
CA THR A 138 14.04 -9.71 23.60
C THR A 138 13.98 -8.19 23.66
N VAL A 139 12.82 -7.61 23.35
CA VAL A 139 12.49 -6.21 23.66
C VAL A 139 11.50 -6.22 24.82
N THR A 140 11.90 -5.64 25.95
CA THR A 140 11.05 -5.53 27.14
C THR A 140 10.52 -4.10 27.25
N SER A 141 9.20 -3.95 27.36
CA SER A 141 8.50 -2.68 27.51
C SER A 141 8.05 -2.48 28.96
N LYS A 142 8.31 -1.30 29.51
CA LYS A 142 7.89 -0.93 30.88
C LYS A 142 6.36 -0.97 31.02
N PRO A 143 5.82 -1.26 32.22
CA PRO A 143 4.41 -1.16 32.52
C PRO A 143 3.79 0.17 32.06
N GLY A 144 2.64 0.09 31.39
CA GLY A 144 1.89 1.27 30.93
C GLY A 144 2.47 1.98 29.70
N TYR A 145 3.56 1.48 29.11
CA TYR A 145 4.02 1.98 27.80
C TYR A 145 3.09 1.52 26.68
N LEU A 146 2.94 0.20 26.53
CA LEU A 146 2.02 -0.44 25.59
C LEU A 146 0.70 -0.79 26.31
N PRO A 147 -0.46 -0.47 25.72
CA PRO A 147 -1.76 -0.60 26.39
C PRO A 147 -2.20 -2.06 26.56
N GLU A 148 -2.14 -2.85 25.50
CA GLU A 148 -2.59 -4.24 25.43
C GLU A 148 -1.64 -5.04 24.52
N VAL A 149 -1.78 -6.37 24.46
CA VAL A 149 -1.18 -7.14 23.36
C VAL A 149 -1.91 -6.76 22.09
N ASP A 150 -1.19 -6.35 21.07
CA ASP A 150 -1.75 -5.92 19.79
C ASP A 150 -0.82 -6.38 18.65
N ILE A 151 -1.26 -7.39 17.90
CA ILE A 151 -0.45 -8.11 16.93
C ILE A 151 -1.17 -8.13 15.59
N PHE A 152 -0.45 -7.70 14.55
CA PHE A 152 -0.77 -7.99 13.16
C PHE A 152 0.51 -8.51 12.49
N GLU A 153 0.55 -9.82 12.24
CA GLU A 153 1.73 -10.53 11.77
C GLU A 153 1.43 -11.20 10.42
N GLU A 154 2.00 -10.67 9.34
CA GLU A 154 2.05 -11.39 8.06
C GLU A 154 2.96 -12.61 8.17
N LEU A 155 2.46 -13.78 7.77
CA LEU A 155 3.15 -15.05 8.06
C LEU A 155 4.27 -15.36 7.08
N LEU A 156 4.16 -14.86 5.84
CA LEU A 156 5.13 -15.14 4.78
C LEU A 156 6.34 -14.20 4.92
N GLN A 157 7.54 -14.76 4.73
CA GLN A 157 8.79 -14.01 4.73
C GLN A 157 9.33 -13.93 3.29
N SER A 158 10.32 -13.07 3.05
CA SER A 158 10.97 -12.95 1.73
C SER A 158 11.65 -14.24 1.24
N SER A 159 11.87 -15.21 2.14
CA SER A 159 12.32 -16.57 1.84
C SER A 159 11.41 -17.60 2.53
N PRO A 160 11.37 -18.86 2.07
CA PRO A 160 10.54 -19.90 2.68
C PRO A 160 10.88 -20.12 4.15
N VAL A 161 9.88 -20.53 4.92
CA VAL A 161 10.01 -20.84 6.35
C VAL A 161 9.63 -22.29 6.61
N LYS A 162 10.59 -23.09 7.06
CA LYS A 162 10.40 -24.52 7.31
C LYS A 162 9.51 -24.76 8.53
N GLU A 163 9.76 -24.05 9.62
CA GLU A 163 8.94 -24.06 10.84
C GLU A 163 8.83 -22.64 11.40
N TYR A 164 7.60 -22.17 11.60
CA TYR A 164 7.31 -20.87 12.21
C TYR A 164 6.43 -21.08 13.45
N THR A 165 6.93 -20.72 14.63
CA THR A 165 6.16 -20.74 15.88
C THR A 165 5.75 -19.33 16.31
N LEU A 166 4.46 -19.11 16.50
CA LEU A 166 3.89 -17.89 17.08
C LEU A 166 3.36 -18.24 18.46
N THR A 167 3.71 -17.45 19.49
CA THR A 167 3.27 -17.68 20.87
C THR A 167 2.83 -16.39 21.52
N ILE A 168 1.66 -16.42 22.16
CA ILE A 168 1.12 -15.30 22.92
C ILE A 168 0.87 -15.80 24.35
N VAL A 169 1.52 -15.15 25.31
CA VAL A 169 1.40 -15.44 26.74
C VAL A 169 0.72 -14.25 27.39
N ILE A 170 -0.44 -14.47 28.01
CA ILE A 170 -1.22 -13.43 28.69
C ILE A 170 -1.61 -13.90 30.09
N PRO A 171 -1.92 -13.00 31.04
CA PRO A 171 -2.47 -13.38 32.33
C PRO A 171 -3.80 -14.13 32.14
N GLU A 172 -4.11 -15.11 32.99
CA GLU A 172 -5.36 -15.89 32.87
C GLU A 172 -6.63 -15.04 32.96
N ALA A 173 -6.55 -13.86 33.59
CA ALA A 173 -7.65 -12.89 33.70
C ALA A 173 -7.94 -12.13 32.39
N LYS A 174 -7.07 -12.22 31.38
CA LYS A 174 -7.25 -11.59 30.08
C LYS A 174 -7.79 -12.59 29.07
N GLU A 175 -8.60 -12.11 28.14
CA GLU A 175 -9.05 -12.88 26.99
C GLU A 175 -8.22 -12.51 25.76
N LEU A 176 -8.02 -13.49 24.86
CA LEU A 176 -7.31 -13.29 23.60
C LEU A 176 -8.31 -13.42 22.44
N ALA A 177 -8.59 -12.31 21.77
CA ALA A 177 -9.29 -12.33 20.48
C ALA A 177 -8.25 -12.52 19.37
N TYR A 178 -8.44 -13.49 18.48
CA TYR A 178 -7.51 -13.71 17.37
C TYR A 178 -8.19 -14.29 16.12
N THR A 179 -7.60 -14.00 14.96
CA THR A 179 -7.91 -14.62 13.68
C THR A 179 -6.61 -15.01 12.98
N LEU A 180 -6.54 -16.27 12.51
CA LEU A 180 -5.49 -16.73 11.61
C LEU A 180 -6.09 -16.96 10.22
N THR A 181 -5.71 -16.14 9.26
CA THR A 181 -6.30 -16.16 7.91
C THR A 181 -5.41 -16.92 6.92
N ASN A 182 -6.03 -17.62 5.96
CA ASN A 182 -5.35 -18.32 4.86
C ASN A 182 -4.27 -19.33 5.31
N ASN A 183 -4.42 -19.91 6.50
CA ASN A 183 -3.55 -20.97 6.99
C ASN A 183 -4.34 -21.98 7.84
N PRO A 184 -4.13 -23.30 7.66
CA PRO A 184 -4.90 -24.31 8.39
C PRO A 184 -4.39 -24.61 9.81
N ALA A 185 -3.31 -23.95 10.27
CA ALA A 185 -2.75 -24.21 11.59
C ALA A 185 -3.76 -23.90 12.70
N LYS A 186 -3.89 -24.81 13.66
CA LYS A 186 -4.79 -24.65 14.81
C LYS A 186 -4.01 -24.13 16.02
N ALA A 187 -4.67 -23.31 16.82
CA ALA A 187 -4.12 -22.85 18.09
C ALA A 187 -4.00 -24.01 19.08
N SER A 188 -2.89 -24.05 19.83
CA SER A 188 -2.73 -24.84 21.04
C SER A 188 -2.76 -23.91 22.24
N VAL A 189 -3.71 -24.11 23.13
CA VAL A 189 -3.91 -23.30 24.34
C VAL A 189 -3.51 -24.11 25.57
N LYS A 190 -2.68 -23.53 26.43
CA LYS A 190 -2.27 -24.09 27.72
C LYS A 190 -2.45 -23.06 28.82
N ARG A 191 -3.07 -23.46 29.93
CA ARG A 191 -3.26 -22.63 31.12
C ARG A 191 -2.42 -23.22 32.25
N SER A 192 -1.50 -22.43 32.78
CA SER A 192 -0.60 -22.87 33.85
C SER A 192 0.08 -21.67 34.51
N GLY A 193 0.28 -21.75 35.83
CA GLY A 193 1.06 -20.75 36.57
C GLY A 193 0.48 -19.32 36.50
N GLY A 194 -0.85 -19.17 36.39
CA GLY A 194 -1.51 -17.87 36.29
C GLY A 194 -1.45 -17.23 34.90
N THR A 195 -0.96 -17.97 33.89
CA THR A 195 -0.89 -17.51 32.51
C THR A 195 -1.64 -18.43 31.55
N CYS A 196 -2.18 -17.83 30.49
CA CYS A 196 -2.73 -18.51 29.33
C CYS A 196 -1.75 -18.35 28.16
N THR A 197 -1.18 -19.45 27.69
CA THR A 197 -0.28 -19.50 26.52
C THR A 197 -1.05 -20.04 25.33
N THR A 198 -1.20 -19.23 24.28
CA THR A 198 -1.75 -19.63 22.99
C THR A 198 -0.63 -19.70 21.97
N SER A 199 -0.54 -20.78 21.19
CA SER A 199 0.54 -20.99 20.23
C SER A 199 0.08 -21.60 18.92
N TRP A 200 0.76 -21.24 17.83
CA TRP A 200 0.60 -21.83 16.51
C TRP A 200 1.95 -22.31 16.00
N THR A 201 1.96 -23.47 15.34
CA THR A 201 3.15 -23.97 14.63
C THR A 201 2.78 -24.16 13.17
N LEU A 202 3.38 -23.34 12.32
CA LEU A 202 3.23 -23.36 10.87
C LEU A 202 4.43 -24.08 10.26
N ARG A 203 4.20 -24.81 9.17
CA ARG A 203 5.23 -25.65 8.54
C ARG A 203 5.25 -25.43 7.03
N ASN A 204 6.45 -25.37 6.48
CA ASN A 204 6.70 -25.24 5.04
C ASN A 204 5.95 -24.05 4.40
N LEU A 205 6.02 -22.87 5.01
CA LEU A 205 5.48 -21.66 4.41
C LEU A 205 6.32 -21.29 3.18
N PRO A 206 5.69 -20.97 2.03
CA PRO A 206 6.42 -20.49 0.87
C PRO A 206 7.01 -19.10 1.15
N ALA A 207 7.93 -18.67 0.29
CA ALA A 207 8.33 -17.26 0.27
C ALA A 207 7.14 -16.38 -0.12
N SER A 208 7.13 -15.13 0.35
CA SER A 208 6.19 -14.11 -0.11
C SER A 208 6.34 -13.87 -1.61
N SER A 209 5.22 -13.57 -2.27
CA SER A 209 5.23 -13.32 -3.71
C SER A 209 6.03 -12.07 -4.03
N ARG A 210 6.83 -12.15 -5.10
CA ARG A 210 7.51 -10.98 -5.70
C ARG A 210 6.67 -10.34 -6.81
N ALA A 211 5.46 -10.84 -7.07
CA ALA A 211 4.55 -10.19 -7.99
C ALA A 211 4.14 -8.82 -7.41
N PRO A 212 4.09 -7.75 -8.22
CA PRO A 212 3.68 -6.45 -7.74
C PRO A 212 2.20 -6.47 -7.34
N PHE A 213 1.83 -5.57 -6.43
CA PHE A 213 0.47 -5.38 -5.95
C PHE A 213 -0.12 -6.63 -5.27
N VAL A 214 0.68 -7.34 -4.48
CA VAL A 214 0.21 -8.42 -3.60
C VAL A 214 0.19 -7.89 -2.17
N TYR A 215 -1.00 -7.84 -1.57
CA TYR A 215 -1.22 -7.29 -0.23
C TYR A 215 -2.23 -8.14 0.55
N VAL A 216 -2.26 -8.02 1.88
CA VAL A 216 -3.25 -8.68 2.74
C VAL A 216 -4.70 -8.38 2.34
N LYS A 217 -5.02 -7.13 1.97
CA LYS A 217 -6.36 -6.72 1.47
C LYS A 217 -6.79 -7.38 0.16
N ASN A 218 -5.86 -7.97 -0.60
CA ASN A 218 -6.19 -8.74 -1.78
C ASN A 218 -6.77 -10.12 -1.43
N GLY A 219 -6.52 -10.59 -0.19
CA GLY A 219 -6.99 -11.87 0.32
C GLY A 219 -6.06 -13.06 0.08
N ASP A 220 -4.83 -12.86 -0.41
CA ASP A 220 -3.87 -13.96 -0.69
C ASP A 220 -2.81 -14.15 0.41
N VAL A 221 -2.51 -13.08 1.16
CA VAL A 221 -1.43 -13.11 2.16
C VAL A 221 -1.98 -13.61 3.50
N PRO A 222 -1.45 -14.72 4.04
CA PRO A 222 -1.86 -15.21 5.36
C PRO A 222 -1.29 -14.33 6.47
N PHE A 223 -2.09 -14.07 7.50
CA PHE A 223 -1.71 -13.23 8.64
C PHE A 223 -2.35 -13.75 9.95
N LEU A 224 -1.75 -13.38 11.09
CA LEU A 224 -2.34 -13.49 12.42
C LEU A 224 -2.69 -12.08 12.91
N ALA A 225 -3.97 -11.83 13.19
CA ALA A 225 -4.43 -10.70 13.97
C ALA A 225 -4.77 -11.20 15.37
N ALA A 226 -4.22 -10.59 16.42
CA ALA A 226 -4.50 -10.99 17.79
C ALA A 226 -4.37 -9.83 18.77
N THR A 227 -5.32 -9.74 19.71
CA THR A 227 -5.30 -8.70 20.74
C THR A 227 -5.96 -9.11 22.06
N THR A 228 -5.58 -8.41 23.14
CA THR A 228 -6.26 -8.45 24.44
C THR A 228 -7.22 -7.26 24.68
N TYR A 229 -7.39 -6.36 23.71
CA TYR A 229 -8.52 -5.42 23.72
C TYR A 229 -9.85 -6.17 23.65
N ALA A 230 -10.90 -5.67 24.31
CA ALA A 230 -12.21 -6.32 24.27
C ALA A 230 -12.93 -6.12 22.93
N SER A 231 -12.60 -5.04 22.21
CA SER A 231 -13.13 -4.74 20.87
C SER A 231 -12.24 -3.75 20.11
N GLU A 232 -12.43 -3.68 18.79
CA GLU A 232 -11.85 -2.64 17.92
C GLU A 232 -12.19 -1.24 18.44
N GLY A 233 -13.40 -1.05 18.96
CA GLY A 233 -13.84 0.23 19.53
C GLY A 233 -13.06 0.65 20.77
N GLU A 234 -12.78 -0.29 21.68
CA GLU A 234 -11.93 0.00 22.84
C GLU A 234 -10.49 0.31 22.44
N ALA A 235 -9.96 -0.41 21.45
CA ALA A 235 -8.64 -0.14 20.90
C ALA A 235 -8.57 1.29 20.34
N LEU A 236 -9.46 1.65 19.42
CA LEU A 236 -9.52 2.98 18.80
C LEU A 236 -9.77 4.09 19.82
N ALA A 237 -10.56 3.84 20.86
CA ALA A 237 -10.79 4.80 21.93
C ALA A 237 -9.49 5.14 22.71
N THR A 238 -8.48 4.28 22.72
CA THR A 238 -7.18 4.62 23.34
C THR A 238 -6.39 5.67 22.57
N LEU A 239 -6.55 5.73 21.23
CA LEU A 239 -6.02 6.84 20.43
C LEU A 239 -6.86 8.10 20.67
N LEU A 240 -8.19 7.99 20.57
CA LEU A 240 -9.08 9.14 20.72
C LEU A 240 -8.93 9.86 22.07
N LYS A 241 -8.69 9.13 23.16
CA LYS A 241 -8.46 9.71 24.49
C LYS A 241 -7.28 10.68 24.57
N GLN A 242 -6.35 10.61 23.61
CA GLN A 242 -5.18 11.48 23.54
C GLN A 242 -5.40 12.70 22.61
N PHE A 243 -6.54 12.77 21.91
CA PHE A 243 -6.86 13.89 21.05
C PHE A 243 -7.14 15.13 21.91
N ASN A 244 -6.91 16.32 21.33
CA ASN A 244 -7.28 17.57 21.94
C ASN A 244 -8.81 17.61 22.16
N PRO A 245 -9.28 18.21 23.28
CA PRO A 245 -10.71 18.30 23.55
C PRO A 245 -11.41 19.17 22.51
N SER A 246 -12.68 18.89 22.25
CA SER A 246 -13.54 19.78 21.45
C SER A 246 -13.59 21.17 22.06
N GLY A 247 -13.53 22.20 21.21
CA GLY A 247 -13.44 23.60 21.63
C GLY A 247 -12.09 24.00 22.24
N ASP A 248 -11.00 23.28 21.96
CA ASP A 248 -9.64 23.70 22.34
C ASP A 248 -9.37 25.14 21.88
N PRO A 249 -9.01 26.07 22.80
CA PRO A 249 -8.90 27.48 22.45
C PRO A 249 -7.85 27.78 21.37
N GLN A 250 -6.71 27.08 21.36
CA GLN A 250 -5.66 27.35 20.39
C GLN A 250 -6.07 26.88 18.98
N LEU A 251 -6.71 25.71 18.91
CA LEU A 251 -7.23 25.19 17.65
C LEU A 251 -8.41 26.02 17.13
N THR A 252 -9.29 26.48 18.02
CA THR A 252 -10.38 27.40 17.67
C THR A 252 -9.85 28.69 17.08
N THR A 253 -8.90 29.35 17.77
CA THR A 253 -8.32 30.60 17.26
C THR A 253 -7.60 30.42 15.93
N LEU A 254 -6.87 29.31 15.74
CA LEU A 254 -6.23 29.05 14.45
C LEU A 254 -7.27 28.78 13.36
N ALA A 255 -8.30 27.98 13.65
CA ALA A 255 -9.38 27.70 12.70
C ALA A 255 -10.12 28.98 12.27
N GLU A 256 -10.43 29.88 13.21
CA GLU A 256 -11.00 31.20 12.94
C GLU A 256 -10.10 32.05 12.04
N SER A 257 -8.78 32.03 12.28
CA SER A 257 -7.82 32.75 11.45
C SER A 257 -7.67 32.16 10.04
N LEU A 258 -7.66 30.83 9.92
CA LEU A 258 -7.59 30.14 8.62
C LEU A 258 -8.84 30.35 7.77
N THR A 259 -9.98 30.57 8.42
CA THR A 259 -11.29 30.73 7.77
C THR A 259 -11.77 32.19 7.72
N GLU A 260 -10.90 33.15 8.05
CA GLU A 260 -11.23 34.56 8.09
C GLU A 260 -11.64 35.08 6.70
N GLY A 261 -12.82 35.69 6.62
CA GLY A 261 -13.36 36.22 5.36
C GLY A 261 -14.10 35.19 4.49
N GLU A 262 -13.96 33.89 4.78
CA GLU A 262 -14.60 32.82 4.03
C GLU A 262 -16.08 32.67 4.39
N LYS A 263 -16.93 32.64 3.35
CA LYS A 263 -18.40 32.63 3.50
C LYS A 263 -19.02 31.27 3.25
N LYS A 264 -18.46 30.49 2.34
CA LYS A 264 -18.95 29.14 2.05
C LYS A 264 -18.23 28.14 2.91
N ASP A 265 -18.95 27.09 3.30
CA ASP A 265 -18.38 26.04 4.12
C ASP A 265 -17.27 25.31 3.36
N GLU A 266 -17.41 25.11 2.05
CA GLU A 266 -16.39 24.48 1.21
C GLU A 266 -15.07 25.26 1.19
N ASP A 267 -15.13 26.59 1.10
CA ASP A 267 -13.93 27.46 1.11
C ASP A 267 -13.18 27.35 2.46
N LYS A 268 -13.94 27.23 3.57
CA LYS A 268 -13.36 27.00 4.91
C LYS A 268 -12.70 25.63 5.04
N LEU A 269 -13.34 24.59 4.53
CA LEU A 269 -12.79 23.23 4.53
C LEU A 269 -11.51 23.17 3.69
N GLU A 270 -11.47 23.85 2.55
CA GLU A 270 -10.29 23.94 1.70
C GLU A 270 -9.11 24.58 2.44
N ALA A 271 -9.31 25.74 3.09
CA ALA A 271 -8.26 26.42 3.84
C ALA A 271 -7.68 25.55 4.98
N ILE A 272 -8.52 24.83 5.72
CA ILE A 272 -8.10 23.92 6.79
C ILE A 272 -7.31 22.73 6.22
N LEU A 273 -7.79 22.15 5.12
CA LEU A 273 -7.14 21.02 4.47
C LEU A 273 -5.79 21.42 3.85
N GLU A 274 -5.71 22.61 3.26
CA GLU A 274 -4.47 23.19 2.74
C GLU A 274 -3.45 23.39 3.85
N TYR A 275 -3.85 24.00 4.98
CA TYR A 275 -2.98 24.16 6.14
C TYR A 275 -2.40 22.83 6.62
N THR A 276 -3.28 21.86 6.89
CA THR A 276 -2.86 20.55 7.42
C THR A 276 -2.04 19.74 6.42
N THR A 277 -2.25 19.90 5.11
CA THR A 277 -1.53 19.13 4.09
C THR A 277 -0.19 19.78 3.69
N ASN A 278 -0.17 21.11 3.49
CA ASN A 278 0.96 21.82 2.89
C ASN A 278 1.86 22.52 3.92
N HIS A 279 1.34 22.85 5.11
CA HIS A 279 2.12 23.54 6.15
C HIS A 279 2.59 22.61 7.29
N ILE A 280 2.05 21.39 7.37
CA ILE A 280 2.46 20.38 8.33
C ILE A 280 3.04 19.17 7.59
N ALA A 281 4.36 19.02 7.65
CA ALA A 281 5.06 17.92 7.00
C ALA A 281 4.63 16.55 7.57
N ASN A 282 4.53 15.55 6.69
CA ASN A 282 4.23 14.19 7.10
C ASN A 282 5.48 13.53 7.69
N ASN A 283 5.34 12.94 8.87
CA ASN A 283 6.34 12.02 9.42
C ASN A 283 5.89 10.56 9.23
N GLY A 284 6.80 9.70 8.78
CA GLY A 284 6.51 8.30 8.44
C GLY A 284 6.56 7.30 9.60
N LEU A 285 6.63 7.75 10.86
CA LEU A 285 6.55 6.84 12.00
C LEU A 285 5.16 6.23 12.11
N THR A 286 5.13 4.91 12.31
CA THR A 286 3.89 4.16 12.52
C THR A 286 3.41 4.29 13.97
N LEU A 287 2.13 3.98 14.21
CA LEU A 287 1.56 3.91 15.57
C LEU A 287 2.41 3.04 16.51
N ASP A 288 2.89 1.89 16.04
CA ASP A 288 3.74 1.00 16.84
C ASP A 288 5.09 1.62 17.19
N GLN A 289 5.72 2.33 16.25
CA GLN A 289 7.02 2.99 16.48
C GLN A 289 6.91 4.15 17.49
N THR A 290 5.72 4.77 17.62
CA THR A 290 5.47 5.79 18.65
C THR A 290 4.90 5.21 19.95
N GLY A 291 4.73 3.89 20.04
CA GLY A 291 4.11 3.24 21.20
C GLY A 291 2.64 3.61 21.37
N TYR A 292 1.93 3.87 20.26
CA TYR A 292 0.53 4.27 20.19
C TYR A 292 0.24 5.61 20.88
N ARG A 293 1.26 6.48 20.91
CA ARG A 293 1.20 7.81 21.51
C ARG A 293 1.27 8.90 20.45
N LEU A 294 0.64 10.02 20.75
CA LEU A 294 0.70 11.24 19.95
C LEU A 294 1.07 12.45 20.81
N ARG A 295 1.75 13.40 20.19
CA ARG A 295 1.91 14.75 20.74
C ARG A 295 0.58 15.51 20.60
N PRO A 296 0.31 16.46 21.51
CA PRO A 296 -0.83 17.34 21.37
C PRO A 296 -0.69 18.24 20.13
N ALA A 297 -1.82 18.74 19.62
CA ALA A 297 -1.87 19.48 18.36
C ALA A 297 -1.03 20.77 18.38
N ASP A 298 -0.88 21.43 19.53
CA ASP A 298 -0.01 22.61 19.71
C ASP A 298 1.48 22.32 19.45
N ALA A 299 1.95 21.16 19.91
CA ALA A 299 3.30 20.69 19.61
C ALA A 299 3.46 20.37 18.11
N VAL A 300 2.44 19.82 17.47
CA VAL A 300 2.45 19.53 16.02
C VAL A 300 2.50 20.82 15.21
N MET A 301 1.66 21.81 15.55
CA MET A 301 1.64 23.12 14.90
C MET A 301 2.98 23.86 15.06
N SER A 302 3.53 23.89 16.28
CA SER A 302 4.78 24.60 16.56
C SER A 302 6.01 23.95 15.91
N THR A 303 5.98 22.64 15.68
CA THR A 303 7.09 21.91 15.04
C THR A 303 6.93 21.74 13.53
N ALA A 304 5.75 22.05 12.97
CA ALA A 304 5.41 21.95 11.54
C ALA A 304 5.58 20.54 10.93
N TYR A 305 5.52 19.48 11.74
CA TYR A 305 5.41 18.11 11.26
C TYR A 305 4.64 17.23 12.24
N GLY A 306 3.98 16.19 11.73
CA GLY A 306 3.23 15.23 12.52
C GLY A 306 3.17 13.85 11.89
N THR A 307 3.04 12.83 12.73
CA THR A 307 2.62 11.48 12.31
C THR A 307 1.17 11.49 11.83
N GLU A 308 0.71 10.42 11.18
CA GLU A 308 -0.65 10.34 10.65
C GLU A 308 -1.72 10.60 11.73
N VAL A 309 -1.57 10.00 12.92
CA VAL A 309 -2.52 10.16 14.05
C VAL A 309 -2.47 11.56 14.67
N GLU A 310 -1.30 12.18 14.71
CA GLU A 310 -1.12 13.55 15.19
C GLU A 310 -1.78 14.55 14.24
N LYS A 311 -1.64 14.35 12.93
CA LYS A 311 -2.32 15.16 11.93
C LYS A 311 -3.82 14.92 11.92
N ALA A 312 -4.29 13.70 12.20
CA ALA A 312 -5.71 13.43 12.40
C ALA A 312 -6.28 14.20 13.60
N ASN A 313 -5.54 14.26 14.72
CA ASN A 313 -5.90 15.06 15.88
C ASN A 313 -5.98 16.56 15.53
N LEU A 314 -4.94 17.11 14.88
CA LEU A 314 -4.91 18.50 14.44
C LEU A 314 -6.08 18.84 13.50
N LEU A 315 -6.30 18.03 12.47
CA LEU A 315 -7.37 18.24 11.49
C LEU A 315 -8.75 18.17 12.15
N ALA A 316 -8.98 17.21 13.04
CA ALA A 316 -10.26 17.10 13.76
C ALA A 316 -10.53 18.33 14.64
N GLY A 317 -9.53 18.81 15.36
CA GLY A 317 -9.68 20.00 16.20
C GLY A 317 -9.83 21.30 15.42
N LEU A 318 -9.18 21.44 14.24
CA LEU A 318 -9.38 22.61 13.37
C LEU A 318 -10.78 22.64 12.76
N LEU A 319 -11.28 21.49 12.31
CA LEU A 319 -12.65 21.37 11.80
C LEU A 319 -13.68 21.71 12.89
N ASP A 320 -13.50 21.17 14.10
CA ASP A 320 -14.34 21.48 15.26
C ASP A 320 -14.30 22.97 15.62
N GLY A 321 -13.11 23.57 15.64
CA GLY A 321 -12.90 25.00 15.88
C GLY A 321 -13.57 25.91 14.83
N ALA A 322 -13.68 25.46 13.59
CA ALA A 322 -14.41 26.16 12.53
C ALA A 322 -15.95 25.90 12.55
N GLY A 323 -16.44 25.13 13.52
CA GLY A 323 -17.87 24.81 13.70
C GLY A 323 -18.34 23.57 12.94
N PHE A 324 -17.43 22.78 12.37
CA PHE A 324 -17.77 21.52 11.70
C PHE A 324 -17.70 20.34 12.66
N LYS A 325 -18.72 19.49 12.65
CA LYS A 325 -18.68 18.24 13.42
C LYS A 325 -17.69 17.26 12.79
N ALA A 326 -16.48 17.22 13.34
CA ALA A 326 -15.42 16.32 12.90
C ALA A 326 -15.56 14.91 13.52
N GLU A 327 -15.33 13.88 12.71
CA GLU A 327 -15.31 12.49 13.13
C GLU A 327 -14.04 11.80 12.63
N PRO A 328 -13.05 11.56 13.53
CA PRO A 328 -11.88 10.75 13.21
C PRO A 328 -12.26 9.29 12.93
N MET A 329 -11.66 8.70 11.89
CA MET A 329 -11.94 7.34 11.44
C MET A 329 -10.64 6.58 11.12
N ALA A 330 -10.69 5.25 11.20
CA ALA A 330 -9.60 4.35 10.80
C ALA A 330 -10.08 3.29 9.81
N THR A 331 -9.23 2.85 8.90
CA THR A 331 -9.40 1.59 8.17
C THR A 331 -8.30 0.61 8.56
N TYR A 332 -8.56 -0.69 8.44
CA TYR A 332 -7.61 -1.75 8.75
C TYR A 332 -6.97 -2.32 7.48
N GLN A 333 -5.78 -2.89 7.61
CA GLN A 333 -5.02 -3.46 6.49
C GLN A 333 -5.73 -4.67 5.85
N ALA A 334 -6.58 -5.36 6.62
CA ALA A 334 -7.34 -6.51 6.18
C ALA A 334 -8.65 -6.67 6.96
N TYR A 335 -9.56 -7.46 6.41
CA TYR A 335 -10.70 -7.99 7.15
C TYR A 335 -10.28 -9.18 8.01
N ALA A 336 -10.74 -9.22 9.25
CA ALA A 336 -10.68 -10.39 10.11
C ALA A 336 -11.94 -10.46 10.97
N ASP A 337 -12.41 -11.66 11.31
CA ASP A 337 -13.63 -11.84 12.10
C ASP A 337 -13.50 -11.28 13.54
N LYS A 338 -12.27 -11.22 14.05
CA LYS A 338 -11.89 -10.66 15.34
C LYS A 338 -10.38 -10.46 15.44
N GLY A 339 -9.94 -9.75 16.47
CA GLY A 339 -8.53 -9.65 16.83
C GLY A 339 -7.80 -8.49 16.15
N LEU A 340 -8.52 -7.63 15.40
CA LEU A 340 -7.98 -6.38 14.90
C LEU A 340 -7.94 -5.34 16.02
N ALA A 341 -6.87 -4.57 16.04
CA ALA A 341 -6.66 -3.44 16.93
C ALA A 341 -5.66 -2.46 16.27
N LEU A 342 -5.01 -1.60 17.04
CA LEU A 342 -4.23 -0.46 16.53
C LEU A 342 -3.07 -0.88 15.62
N LYS A 343 -2.42 -2.04 15.87
CA LYS A 343 -1.32 -2.54 15.02
C LYS A 343 -1.77 -2.83 13.59
N ALA A 344 -3.05 -3.15 13.39
CA ALA A 344 -3.63 -3.48 12.11
C ALA A 344 -4.19 -2.26 11.35
N VAL A 345 -4.19 -1.06 11.95
CA VAL A 345 -4.65 0.17 11.27
C VAL A 345 -3.78 0.40 10.03
N ASP A 346 -4.41 0.66 8.89
CA ASP A 346 -3.77 0.98 7.62
C ASP A 346 -3.67 2.49 7.42
N GLN A 347 -4.80 3.19 7.63
CA GLN A 347 -4.88 4.64 7.43
C GLN A 347 -5.87 5.27 8.41
N LEU A 348 -5.61 6.54 8.74
CA LEU A 348 -6.49 7.40 9.52
C LEU A 348 -7.07 8.53 8.66
N PHE A 349 -8.32 8.85 8.92
CA PHE A 349 -9.09 9.87 8.23
C PHE A 349 -9.79 10.77 9.23
N VAL A 350 -10.23 11.93 8.76
CA VAL A 350 -11.19 12.78 9.49
C VAL A 350 -12.32 13.11 8.53
N SER A 351 -13.56 12.87 8.96
CA SER A 351 -14.73 13.21 8.16
C SER A 351 -15.54 14.33 8.77
N CYS A 352 -16.33 15.02 7.94
CA CYS A 352 -17.37 15.94 8.39
C CYS A 352 -18.53 15.96 7.39
N MET A 353 -19.73 16.22 7.89
CA MET A 353 -20.93 16.41 7.07
C MET A 353 -21.15 17.90 6.82
N VAL A 354 -21.23 18.31 5.56
CA VAL A 354 -21.50 19.70 5.15
C VAL A 354 -22.54 19.67 4.04
N ASN A 355 -23.61 20.45 4.17
CA ASN A 355 -24.69 20.54 3.16
C ASN A 355 -25.30 19.19 2.72
N GLY A 356 -25.27 18.18 3.59
CA GLY A 356 -25.75 16.82 3.30
C GLY A 356 -24.75 15.93 2.55
N GLU A 357 -23.54 16.41 2.26
CA GLU A 357 -22.42 15.66 1.68
C GLU A 357 -21.41 15.29 2.77
N LEU A 358 -20.89 14.06 2.70
CA LEU A 358 -19.80 13.58 3.56
C LEU A 358 -18.47 13.90 2.91
N TYR A 359 -17.66 14.70 3.58
CA TYR A 359 -16.25 14.89 3.25
C TYR A 359 -15.42 13.94 4.10
N LEU A 360 -14.52 13.18 3.47
CA LEU A 360 -13.61 12.26 4.13
C LEU A 360 -12.18 12.66 3.77
N PHE A 361 -11.49 13.31 4.69
CA PHE A 361 -10.16 13.85 4.45
C PHE A 361 -9.07 12.85 4.83
N SER A 362 -8.09 12.71 3.95
CA SER A 362 -6.79 12.12 4.31
C SER A 362 -5.96 13.14 5.08
N THR A 363 -5.17 12.68 6.03
CA THR A 363 -4.25 13.52 6.81
C THR A 363 -3.02 13.98 6.02
N SER A 364 -2.83 13.48 4.79
CA SER A 364 -1.61 13.68 4.01
C SER A 364 -1.85 14.13 2.56
N SER A 365 -3.10 14.33 2.16
CA SER A 365 -3.45 14.65 0.78
C SER A 365 -4.75 15.45 0.70
N THR A 366 -4.80 16.37 -0.27
CA THR A 366 -6.04 17.06 -0.68
C THR A 366 -6.94 16.19 -1.57
N HIS A 367 -6.47 15.01 -1.99
CA HIS A 367 -7.25 14.08 -2.80
C HIS A 367 -8.28 13.32 -1.98
N ARG A 368 -9.44 13.09 -2.61
CA ARG A 368 -10.46 12.17 -2.11
C ARG A 368 -9.82 10.79 -1.88
N PRO A 369 -9.92 10.20 -0.67
CA PRO A 369 -9.51 8.83 -0.45
C PRO A 369 -10.21 7.91 -1.44
N GLN A 370 -9.49 6.97 -2.03
CA GLN A 370 -10.07 5.98 -2.92
C GLN A 370 -10.86 4.98 -2.08
N THR A 371 -12.14 5.27 -1.87
CA THR A 371 -13.04 4.62 -0.90
C THR A 371 -13.51 3.22 -1.30
N VAL A 372 -13.16 2.75 -2.50
CA VAL A 372 -13.68 1.51 -3.07
C VAL A 372 -13.18 0.24 -2.35
N ASN A 373 -12.11 0.36 -1.55
CA ASN A 373 -11.67 -0.75 -0.68
C ASN A 373 -12.49 -0.88 0.61
N PHE A 374 -13.31 0.11 0.97
CA PHE A 374 -14.07 0.09 2.22
C PHE A 374 -15.15 -1.00 2.26
N ASP A 375 -15.55 -1.56 1.12
CA ASP A 375 -16.39 -2.77 1.05
C ASP A 375 -15.70 -3.99 1.68
N ARG A 376 -14.36 -4.00 1.72
CA ARG A 376 -13.55 -5.09 2.27
C ARG A 376 -12.96 -4.74 3.63
N THR A 377 -12.47 -3.52 3.75
CA THR A 377 -11.83 -2.99 4.96
C THR A 377 -12.62 -1.75 5.39
N PRO A 378 -13.76 -1.93 6.08
CA PRO A 378 -14.65 -0.81 6.38
C PRO A 378 -13.94 0.23 7.25
N LEU A 379 -14.45 1.45 7.18
CA LEU A 379 -14.03 2.51 8.08
C LEU A 379 -14.66 2.31 9.45
N PHE A 380 -13.92 2.59 10.50
CA PHE A 380 -14.37 2.57 11.88
C PHE A 380 -14.28 3.96 12.46
N SER A 381 -15.37 4.43 13.05
CA SER A 381 -15.38 5.66 13.84
C SER A 381 -14.52 5.47 15.09
N LEU A 382 -13.58 6.38 15.34
CA LEU A 382 -12.82 6.36 16.59
C LEU A 382 -13.71 6.71 17.79
N GLN A 383 -14.80 7.45 17.57
CA GLN A 383 -15.73 7.88 18.63
C GLN A 383 -16.65 6.74 19.08
N THR A 384 -17.24 6.01 18.13
CA THR A 384 -18.21 4.97 18.43
C THR A 384 -17.63 3.56 18.41
N GLY A 385 -16.46 3.38 17.79
CA GLY A 385 -15.85 2.08 17.57
C GLY A 385 -16.57 1.21 16.55
N LYS A 386 -17.56 1.76 15.83
CA LYS A 386 -18.42 1.01 14.91
C LYS A 386 -18.02 1.23 13.46
N PRO A 387 -18.25 0.24 12.59
CA PRO A 387 -18.16 0.41 11.15
C PRO A 387 -19.06 1.55 10.67
N VAL A 388 -18.53 2.38 9.78
CA VAL A 388 -19.23 3.48 9.11
C VAL A 388 -19.34 3.11 7.64
N ALA A 389 -20.57 2.95 7.16
CA ALA A 389 -20.83 2.76 5.75
C ALA A 389 -20.69 4.10 5.03
N ILE A 390 -19.77 4.16 4.06
CA ILE A 390 -19.66 5.29 3.14
C ILE A 390 -20.19 4.82 1.79
N ALA A 391 -20.99 5.67 1.14
CA ALA A 391 -21.46 5.38 -0.22
C ALA A 391 -20.23 5.27 -1.14
N VAL A 392 -20.06 4.10 -1.78
CA VAL A 392 -18.98 3.89 -2.75
C VAL A 392 -19.23 4.83 -3.93
N PRO A 393 -18.39 5.86 -4.12
CA PRO A 393 -18.56 6.80 -5.20
C PRO A 393 -18.33 6.14 -6.56
N GLN A 394 -19.02 6.63 -7.58
CA GLN A 394 -19.08 5.97 -8.91
C GLN A 394 -18.53 6.84 -10.05
N ASP A 395 -18.26 8.12 -9.80
CA ASP A 395 -17.87 9.07 -10.84
C ASP A 395 -16.36 9.05 -11.13
N TYR A 396 -15.90 7.96 -11.74
CA TYR A 396 -14.52 7.77 -12.22
C TYR A 396 -14.38 8.05 -13.72
N GLN A 397 -15.34 8.75 -14.31
CA GLN A 397 -15.36 8.98 -15.76
C GLN A 397 -14.24 9.94 -16.17
N ILE A 398 -13.56 9.63 -17.27
CA ILE A 398 -12.70 10.60 -17.97
C ILE A 398 -13.20 10.71 -19.41
N LYS A 399 -13.44 11.94 -19.86
CA LYS A 399 -13.78 12.25 -21.25
C LYS A 399 -12.87 13.37 -21.74
N SER A 400 -12.13 13.13 -22.82
CA SER A 400 -11.29 14.16 -23.43
C SER A 400 -11.57 14.27 -24.93
N ASP A 401 -11.95 15.47 -25.37
CA ASP A 401 -12.08 15.86 -26.77
C ASP A 401 -10.85 16.67 -27.16
N ILE A 402 -10.03 16.12 -28.07
CA ILE A 402 -8.69 16.61 -28.37
C ILE A 402 -8.61 16.97 -29.85
N ALA A 403 -8.38 18.24 -30.16
CA ALA A 403 -8.14 18.70 -31.53
C ALA A 403 -6.62 18.84 -31.78
N VAL A 404 -6.12 18.19 -32.84
CA VAL A 404 -4.72 18.26 -33.26
C VAL A 404 -4.64 18.98 -34.60
N ARG A 405 -3.91 20.10 -34.63
CA ARG A 405 -3.73 20.94 -35.83
C ARG A 405 -2.26 21.13 -36.14
N PHE A 406 -1.94 21.29 -37.42
CA PHE A 406 -0.58 21.52 -37.89
C PHE A 406 -0.50 22.88 -38.56
N LYS A 407 0.46 23.70 -38.13
CA LYS A 407 0.71 25.01 -38.74
C LYS A 407 2.17 25.42 -38.54
N ASP A 408 2.79 25.95 -39.59
CA ASP A 408 4.14 26.53 -39.55
C ASP A 408 5.21 25.62 -38.90
N GLY A 409 5.18 24.32 -39.25
CA GLY A 409 6.10 23.33 -38.70
C GLY A 409 5.88 23.00 -37.21
N LYS A 410 4.72 23.35 -36.67
CA LYS A 410 4.31 23.05 -35.29
C LYS A 410 3.04 22.21 -35.27
N VAL A 411 2.90 21.42 -34.22
CA VAL A 411 1.66 20.73 -33.87
C VAL A 411 1.07 21.42 -32.65
N THR A 412 -0.22 21.78 -32.75
CA THR A 412 -1.01 22.35 -31.66
C THR A 412 -2.06 21.33 -31.26
N THR A 413 -2.12 21.02 -29.97
CA THR A 413 -3.12 20.15 -29.37
C THR A 413 -3.99 20.99 -28.44
N SER A 414 -5.28 21.08 -28.75
CA SER A 414 -6.29 21.72 -27.89
C SER A 414 -7.13 20.62 -27.24
N THR A 415 -7.15 20.57 -25.92
CA THR A 415 -7.85 19.55 -25.14
C THR A 415 -9.01 20.18 -24.39
N LYS A 416 -10.19 19.58 -24.50
CA LYS A 416 -11.32 19.79 -23.59
C LYS A 416 -11.52 18.52 -22.80
N GLU A 417 -11.36 18.58 -21.49
CA GLU A 417 -11.37 17.42 -20.63
C GLU A 417 -12.43 17.55 -19.54
N SER A 418 -13.09 16.44 -19.23
CA SER A 418 -14.03 16.29 -18.13
C SER A 418 -13.64 15.04 -17.32
N VAL A 419 -13.22 15.28 -16.09
CA VAL A 419 -12.80 14.26 -15.12
C VAL A 419 -13.85 14.17 -14.01
N GLY A 420 -14.27 12.96 -13.70
CA GLY A 420 -15.21 12.68 -12.63
C GLY A 420 -14.64 13.06 -11.26
N LYS A 421 -15.52 13.52 -10.37
CA LYS A 421 -15.09 14.15 -9.11
C LYS A 421 -14.25 13.24 -8.21
N GLU A 422 -14.38 11.92 -8.35
CA GLU A 422 -13.69 10.91 -7.50
C GLU A 422 -12.21 10.72 -7.85
N LEU A 423 -11.79 11.23 -9.00
CA LEU A 423 -10.39 11.27 -9.40
C LEU A 423 -9.70 12.57 -8.98
N MET A 424 -10.47 13.55 -8.53
CA MET A 424 -10.02 14.92 -8.34
C MET A 424 -9.73 15.22 -6.87
N PRO A 425 -8.81 16.15 -6.58
CA PRO A 425 -8.73 16.80 -5.28
C PRO A 425 -10.08 17.36 -4.83
N TYR A 426 -10.31 17.39 -3.52
CA TYR A 426 -11.43 18.16 -2.98
C TYR A 426 -11.36 19.61 -3.48
N PHE A 427 -12.54 20.24 -3.62
CA PHE A 427 -12.69 21.66 -4.00
C PHE A 427 -12.19 22.06 -5.40
N THR A 428 -11.77 21.10 -6.23
CA THR A 428 -11.38 21.35 -7.64
C THR A 428 -12.48 20.97 -8.62
N THR A 429 -12.46 21.58 -9.82
CA THR A 429 -13.38 21.26 -10.93
C THR A 429 -12.74 20.27 -11.90
N GLY A 430 -13.49 19.25 -12.30
CA GLY A 430 -13.02 18.26 -13.27
C GLY A 430 -13.03 18.70 -14.74
N ASN A 431 -13.62 19.86 -15.05
CA ASN A 431 -13.64 20.39 -16.42
C ASN A 431 -12.44 21.32 -16.64
N SER A 432 -11.67 21.07 -17.68
CA SER A 432 -10.54 21.92 -18.07
C SER A 432 -10.41 22.06 -19.57
N GLU A 433 -9.88 23.21 -20.01
CA GLU A 433 -9.45 23.43 -21.38
C GLU A 433 -7.98 23.84 -21.39
N ASN A 434 -7.17 23.17 -22.22
CA ASN A 434 -5.76 23.52 -22.38
C ASN A 434 -5.36 23.52 -23.86
N GLU A 435 -4.31 24.26 -24.18
CA GLU A 435 -3.71 24.27 -25.50
C GLU A 435 -2.19 24.18 -25.36
N GLN A 436 -1.59 23.22 -26.06
CA GLN A 436 -0.15 23.02 -26.08
C GLN A 436 0.34 23.06 -27.52
N THR A 437 1.43 23.78 -27.78
CA THR A 437 2.10 23.81 -29.08
C THR A 437 3.51 23.29 -28.95
N ALA A 438 3.90 22.38 -29.84
CA ALA A 438 5.25 21.81 -29.90
C ALA A 438 5.78 21.84 -31.35
N PRO A 439 7.10 21.87 -31.55
CA PRO A 439 7.69 21.68 -32.88
C PRO A 439 7.30 20.31 -33.46
N LEU A 440 6.90 20.28 -34.72
CA LEU A 440 6.67 19.05 -35.46
C LEU A 440 8.03 18.43 -35.80
N LYS A 441 8.35 17.29 -35.20
CA LYS A 441 9.56 16.53 -35.53
C LYS A 441 9.34 15.74 -36.81
N VAL A 442 10.08 16.10 -37.86
CA VAL A 442 10.06 15.40 -39.15
C VAL A 442 11.43 14.77 -39.37
N GLU A 443 11.44 13.46 -39.58
CA GLU A 443 12.64 12.68 -39.86
C GLU A 443 12.42 11.87 -41.14
N ASN A 444 13.31 12.04 -42.12
CA ASN A 444 13.26 11.32 -43.41
C ASN A 444 11.91 11.38 -44.13
N GLY A 445 11.20 12.51 -44.05
CA GLY A 445 9.88 12.71 -44.68
C GLY A 445 8.71 12.11 -43.89
N TYR A 446 8.91 11.73 -42.63
CA TYR A 446 7.85 11.22 -41.76
C TYR A 446 7.77 11.99 -40.44
N ALA A 447 6.56 12.10 -39.89
CA ALA A 447 6.30 12.65 -38.57
C ALA A 447 5.48 11.65 -37.75
N THR A 448 5.83 11.50 -36.48
CA THR A 448 5.08 10.69 -35.51
C THR A 448 4.42 11.58 -34.48
N ILE A 449 3.12 11.41 -34.27
CA ILE A 449 2.34 12.15 -33.28
C ILE A 449 1.86 11.18 -32.22
N SER A 450 2.29 11.41 -30.98
CA SER A 450 1.77 10.71 -29.81
C SER A 450 0.47 11.38 -29.35
N LEU A 451 -0.57 10.57 -29.18
CA LEU A 451 -1.87 10.97 -28.68
C LEU A 451 -1.80 11.07 -27.14
N PRO A 452 -2.04 12.26 -26.55
CA PRO A 452 -1.96 12.43 -25.10
C PRO A 452 -3.17 11.80 -24.39
N ASP A 453 -2.92 11.14 -23.25
CA ASP A 453 -3.96 10.73 -22.32
C ASP A 453 -4.16 11.81 -21.23
N ALA A 454 -5.29 11.73 -20.50
CA ALA A 454 -5.58 12.60 -19.37
C ALA A 454 -4.57 12.36 -18.24
N GLY A 455 -4.22 13.40 -17.47
CA GLY A 455 -3.27 13.26 -16.36
C GLY A 455 -3.68 12.23 -15.29
N TYR A 456 -5.00 12.01 -15.12
CA TYR A 456 -5.58 11.03 -14.20
C TYR A 456 -5.93 9.68 -14.87
N GLY A 457 -5.56 9.53 -16.14
CA GLY A 457 -5.84 8.36 -16.97
C GLY A 457 -5.14 7.09 -16.47
N PHE A 458 -5.82 5.96 -16.63
CA PHE A 458 -5.37 4.66 -16.14
C PHE A 458 -4.07 4.18 -16.81
N SER A 459 -3.75 4.71 -17.98
CA SER A 459 -2.51 4.41 -18.70
C SER A 459 -1.24 4.89 -18.00
N HIS A 460 -1.35 5.87 -17.10
CA HIS A 460 -0.24 6.35 -16.28
C HIS A 460 0.08 5.40 -15.11
N LEU A 461 -0.78 4.42 -14.86
CA LEU A 461 -0.58 3.42 -13.83
C LEU A 461 0.20 2.21 -14.39
N PRO A 462 1.01 1.52 -13.57
CA PRO A 462 1.93 0.47 -14.01
C PRO A 462 1.25 -0.85 -14.42
N TYR A 463 -0.09 -0.93 -14.44
CA TYR A 463 -0.83 -2.17 -14.68
C TYR A 463 -0.72 -2.69 -16.11
N GLY A 464 -0.39 -1.84 -17.08
CA GLY A 464 -0.16 -2.21 -18.48
C GLY A 464 1.04 -3.13 -18.71
N TYR A 465 1.99 -3.13 -17.78
CA TYR A 465 3.29 -3.81 -17.93
C TYR A 465 3.42 -5.07 -17.08
N LEU A 466 2.30 -5.58 -16.57
CA LEU A 466 2.30 -6.78 -15.73
C LEU A 466 2.59 -8.05 -16.53
N ASN A 467 3.16 -9.04 -15.85
CA ASN A 467 3.52 -10.36 -16.40
C ASN A 467 2.32 -11.07 -17.04
N SER A 468 2.57 -11.97 -18.00
CA SER A 468 1.52 -12.74 -18.69
C SER A 468 0.79 -13.75 -17.80
N GLN A 469 1.38 -14.10 -16.66
CA GLN A 469 0.83 -15.02 -15.68
C GLN A 469 0.86 -14.38 -14.30
N ARG A 470 -0.13 -14.74 -13.48
CA ARG A 470 -0.27 -14.29 -12.10
C ARG A 470 -0.88 -15.41 -11.26
N LYS A 471 -0.44 -15.56 -9.99
CA LYS A 471 -0.92 -16.60 -9.07
C LYS A 471 -1.77 -16.05 -7.94
N GLU A 472 -1.67 -14.76 -7.68
CA GLU A 472 -2.33 -14.01 -6.61
C GLU A 472 -3.42 -13.10 -7.19
N ASN A 473 -4.39 -12.71 -6.37
CA ASN A 473 -5.37 -11.70 -6.76
C ASN A 473 -4.68 -10.36 -7.06
N LEU A 474 -5.28 -9.61 -7.97
CA LEU A 474 -4.92 -8.24 -8.30
C LEU A 474 -6.07 -7.32 -7.92
N LEU A 475 -5.77 -6.35 -7.07
CA LEU A 475 -6.69 -5.28 -6.70
C LEU A 475 -6.24 -3.98 -7.38
N ILE A 476 -6.99 -3.53 -8.40
CA ILE A 476 -6.74 -2.24 -9.07
C ILE A 476 -7.36 -1.10 -8.24
N PRO A 477 -6.88 0.16 -8.34
CA PRO A 477 -7.21 1.20 -7.36
C PRO A 477 -8.64 1.72 -7.47
N ARG A 478 -9.31 1.49 -8.61
CA ARG A 478 -10.67 1.93 -8.92
C ARG A 478 -11.21 1.20 -10.16
N PRO A 479 -12.54 1.16 -10.36
CA PRO A 479 -13.12 0.95 -11.69
C PRO A 479 -12.61 1.98 -12.71
N VAL A 480 -12.74 1.67 -14.00
CA VAL A 480 -12.22 2.52 -15.09
C VAL A 480 -13.33 2.80 -16.08
N ASN A 481 -13.48 4.06 -16.49
CA ASN A 481 -14.37 4.48 -17.55
C ASN A 481 -13.75 5.70 -18.25
N GLU A 482 -12.98 5.47 -19.30
CA GLU A 482 -12.23 6.52 -19.99
C GLU A 482 -12.58 6.53 -21.48
N VAL A 483 -12.77 7.73 -22.04
CA VAL A 483 -13.07 7.95 -23.46
C VAL A 483 -12.26 9.15 -23.96
N TYR A 484 -11.47 8.93 -25.00
CA TYR A 484 -10.69 9.96 -25.68
C TYR A 484 -11.10 10.03 -27.15
N THR A 485 -11.45 11.22 -27.61
CA THR A 485 -11.78 11.49 -29.01
C THR A 485 -10.77 12.49 -29.56
N TYR A 486 -9.96 12.08 -30.53
CA TYR A 486 -8.98 12.92 -31.18
C TYR A 486 -9.47 13.29 -32.57
N THR A 487 -9.49 14.58 -32.89
CA THR A 487 -9.80 15.10 -34.22
C THR A 487 -8.55 15.73 -34.80
N ILE A 488 -8.01 15.15 -35.87
CA ILE A 488 -6.76 15.57 -36.49
C ILE A 488 -7.05 16.18 -37.85
N GLU A 489 -6.75 17.46 -38.01
CA GLU A 489 -6.84 18.18 -39.28
C GLU A 489 -5.53 18.00 -40.07
N CYS A 490 -5.55 17.19 -41.12
CA CYS A 490 -4.37 16.91 -41.95
C CYS A 490 -4.15 18.03 -42.98
N PRO A 491 -3.01 18.76 -42.95
CA PRO A 491 -2.69 19.75 -43.98
C PRO A 491 -2.37 19.07 -45.32
N GLU A 492 -2.39 19.83 -46.42
CA GLU A 492 -2.23 19.28 -47.77
C GLU A 492 -0.88 18.59 -48.00
N ASN A 493 0.17 19.05 -47.31
CA ASN A 493 1.50 18.46 -47.40
C ASN A 493 1.71 17.26 -46.45
N MET A 494 0.68 16.83 -45.70
CA MET A 494 0.76 15.67 -44.81
C MET A 494 -0.30 14.63 -45.14
N GLU A 495 0.09 13.36 -45.08
CA GLU A 495 -0.80 12.23 -45.33
C GLU A 495 -0.70 11.22 -44.17
N LEU A 496 -1.81 10.95 -43.49
CA LEU A 496 -1.90 9.91 -42.47
C LEU A 496 -1.58 8.55 -43.09
N ARG A 497 -0.54 7.89 -42.56
CA ARG A 497 -0.08 6.55 -42.94
C ARG A 497 -0.51 5.47 -41.95
N THR A 498 -0.88 5.83 -40.73
CA THR A 498 -1.52 4.88 -39.80
C THR A 498 -2.77 4.29 -40.47
N PRO A 499 -2.88 2.96 -40.57
CA PRO A 499 -4.04 2.31 -41.17
C PRO A 499 -5.34 2.64 -40.44
N GLU A 500 -6.44 2.69 -41.19
CA GLU A 500 -7.75 2.67 -40.55
C GLU A 500 -7.90 1.41 -39.70
N THR A 501 -8.44 1.60 -38.51
CA THR A 501 -8.57 0.53 -37.52
C THR A 501 -9.93 0.67 -36.84
N ASP A 502 -10.57 -0.46 -36.58
CA ASP A 502 -11.74 -0.55 -35.72
C ASP A 502 -11.59 -1.79 -34.84
N LYS A 503 -10.88 -1.61 -33.72
CA LYS A 503 -10.55 -2.68 -32.79
C LYS A 503 -11.45 -2.55 -31.56
N THR A 504 -12.30 -3.54 -31.35
CA THR A 504 -13.12 -3.66 -30.14
C THR A 504 -12.82 -5.00 -29.47
N ILE A 505 -12.52 -4.98 -28.17
CA ILE A 505 -12.36 -6.17 -27.33
C ILE A 505 -13.40 -6.08 -26.22
N ARG A 506 -14.19 -7.14 -26.04
CA ARG A 506 -15.14 -7.30 -24.93
C ARG A 506 -14.94 -8.67 -24.31
N ASN A 507 -14.72 -8.72 -23.01
CA ASN A 507 -14.57 -9.94 -22.23
C ASN A 507 -15.15 -9.74 -20.81
N ALA A 508 -15.01 -10.70 -19.91
CA ALA A 508 -15.59 -10.60 -18.57
C ALA A 508 -14.91 -9.54 -17.70
N ALA A 509 -13.70 -9.08 -18.07
CA ALA A 509 -13.02 -8.01 -17.34
C ALA A 509 -13.54 -6.61 -17.69
N GLY A 510 -14.07 -6.42 -18.91
CA GLY A 510 -14.58 -5.14 -19.38
C GLY A 510 -14.56 -4.97 -20.90
N SER A 511 -14.42 -3.72 -21.35
CA SER A 511 -14.39 -3.39 -22.78
C SER A 511 -13.30 -2.39 -23.16
N LEU A 512 -12.76 -2.54 -24.37
CA LEU A 512 -11.78 -1.61 -24.96
C LEU A 512 -12.14 -1.35 -26.42
N THR A 513 -12.04 -0.09 -26.82
CA THR A 513 -12.16 0.33 -28.23
C THR A 513 -10.96 1.16 -28.61
N ILE A 514 -10.35 0.87 -29.76
CA ILE A 514 -9.36 1.72 -30.43
C ILE A 514 -9.76 1.79 -31.90
N SER A 515 -10.16 2.98 -32.36
CA SER A 515 -10.55 3.20 -33.76
C SER A 515 -9.81 4.39 -34.36
N VAL A 516 -9.42 4.27 -35.63
CA VAL A 516 -8.83 5.32 -36.47
C VAL A 516 -9.64 5.34 -37.77
N LYS A 517 -10.29 6.46 -38.07
CA LYS A 517 -11.10 6.66 -39.28
C LYS A 517 -10.66 7.91 -40.02
N LYS A 518 -10.54 7.87 -41.34
CA LYS A 518 -10.16 9.02 -42.15
C LYS A 518 -11.33 9.46 -43.04
N ASN A 519 -11.77 10.70 -42.85
CA ASN A 519 -12.82 11.33 -43.65
C ASN A 519 -12.25 12.57 -44.35
N GLY A 520 -11.81 12.39 -45.59
CA GLY A 520 -11.16 13.46 -46.36
C GLY A 520 -9.85 13.91 -45.71
N ARG A 521 -9.79 15.19 -45.29
CA ARG A 521 -8.62 15.79 -44.61
C ARG A 521 -8.69 15.68 -43.09
N THR A 522 -9.73 15.07 -42.53
CA THR A 522 -9.86 14.89 -41.09
C THR A 522 -9.70 13.43 -40.74
N ALA A 523 -8.88 13.14 -39.74
CA ALA A 523 -8.85 11.82 -39.10
C ALA A 523 -9.47 11.92 -37.71
N THR A 524 -10.28 10.93 -37.35
CA THR A 524 -10.86 10.78 -36.02
C THR A 524 -10.29 9.52 -35.38
N VAL A 525 -9.74 9.66 -34.18
CA VAL A 525 -9.31 8.53 -33.35
C VAL A 525 -10.20 8.47 -32.13
N THR A 526 -10.71 7.29 -31.80
CA THR A 526 -11.46 7.06 -30.57
C THR A 526 -10.77 5.98 -29.76
N ARG A 527 -10.50 6.24 -28.49
CA ARG A 527 -9.96 5.27 -27.54
C ARG A 527 -10.86 5.22 -26.32
N SER A 528 -11.30 4.02 -25.93
CA SER A 528 -12.08 3.85 -24.71
C SER A 528 -11.64 2.62 -23.92
N LEU A 529 -11.68 2.71 -22.59
CA LEU A 529 -11.46 1.60 -21.66
C LEU A 529 -12.52 1.62 -20.56
N GLU A 530 -13.14 0.48 -20.34
CA GLU A 530 -14.11 0.25 -19.28
C GLU A 530 -13.73 -1.00 -18.48
N LEU A 531 -13.58 -0.87 -17.16
CA LEU A 531 -13.33 -1.97 -16.22
C LEU A 531 -14.32 -1.84 -15.05
N ASN A 532 -15.11 -2.89 -14.83
CA ASN A 532 -16.31 -2.79 -13.98
C ASN A 532 -16.07 -3.14 -12.51
N LYS A 533 -14.87 -3.59 -12.15
CA LYS A 533 -14.54 -4.01 -10.78
C LYS A 533 -13.06 -3.83 -10.50
N GLN A 534 -12.68 -4.02 -9.23
CA GLN A 534 -11.29 -3.85 -8.80
C GLN A 534 -10.53 -5.13 -8.56
N LEU A 535 -11.18 -6.16 -7.98
CA LEU A 535 -10.53 -7.42 -7.69
C LEU A 535 -10.68 -8.38 -8.87
N TYR A 536 -9.53 -8.83 -9.36
CA TYR A 536 -9.41 -9.87 -10.36
C TYR A 536 -8.64 -11.03 -9.78
N THR A 537 -9.25 -12.21 -9.81
CA THR A 537 -8.62 -13.46 -9.39
C THR A 537 -7.62 -13.96 -10.46
N PRO A 538 -6.73 -14.92 -10.14
CA PRO A 538 -5.85 -15.53 -11.15
C PRO A 538 -6.59 -16.07 -12.38
N ALA A 539 -7.82 -16.56 -12.21
CA ALA A 539 -8.64 -17.07 -13.31
C ALA A 539 -9.11 -15.95 -14.26
N GLU A 540 -9.35 -14.75 -13.74
CA GLU A 540 -9.86 -13.59 -14.49
C GLU A 540 -8.73 -12.73 -15.06
N TYR A 541 -7.52 -12.89 -14.54
CA TYR A 541 -6.37 -12.04 -14.86
C TYR A 541 -6.03 -12.03 -16.36
N LYS A 542 -6.18 -13.15 -17.08
CA LYS A 542 -5.88 -13.24 -18.51
C LYS A 542 -6.70 -12.22 -19.32
N GLU A 543 -7.98 -12.09 -19.00
CA GLU A 543 -8.91 -11.21 -19.69
C GLU A 543 -8.66 -9.74 -19.35
N LEU A 544 -8.40 -9.43 -18.07
CA LEU A 544 -7.98 -8.11 -17.65
C LEU A 544 -6.69 -7.69 -18.36
N ARG A 545 -5.68 -8.56 -18.33
CA ARG A 545 -4.36 -8.27 -18.91
C ARG A 545 -4.46 -7.98 -20.40
N GLN A 546 -5.32 -8.68 -21.13
CA GLN A 546 -5.56 -8.41 -22.54
C GLN A 546 -5.97 -6.95 -22.75
N LEU A 547 -6.96 -6.45 -21.99
CA LEU A 547 -7.40 -5.05 -22.10
C LEU A 547 -6.28 -4.07 -21.71
N LEU A 548 -5.57 -4.33 -20.61
CA LEU A 548 -4.54 -3.42 -20.09
C LEU A 548 -3.29 -3.33 -20.96
N THR A 549 -2.87 -4.46 -21.56
CA THR A 549 -1.73 -4.51 -22.48
C THR A 549 -2.06 -3.69 -23.72
N GLU A 550 -3.26 -3.88 -24.28
CA GLU A 550 -3.73 -3.16 -25.46
C GLU A 550 -3.94 -1.67 -25.19
N TRP A 551 -4.44 -1.32 -24.00
CA TRP A 551 -4.60 0.06 -23.57
C TRP A 551 -3.28 0.82 -23.44
N SER A 552 -2.23 0.11 -23.03
CA SER A 552 -0.90 0.68 -22.74
C SER A 552 0.07 0.59 -23.91
N ASP A 553 -0.30 -0.09 -25.00
CA ASP A 553 0.53 -0.20 -26.20
C ASP A 553 0.73 1.18 -26.85
N VAL A 554 1.98 1.59 -26.98
CA VAL A 554 2.39 2.84 -27.61
C VAL A 554 1.96 2.92 -29.08
N ASN A 555 1.86 1.79 -29.77
CA ASN A 555 1.37 1.74 -31.15
C ASN A 555 -0.10 2.16 -31.25
N GLY A 556 -0.91 1.85 -30.23
CA GLY A 556 -2.30 2.30 -30.13
C GLY A 556 -2.45 3.81 -29.85
N LYS A 557 -1.34 4.51 -29.59
CA LYS A 557 -1.28 5.94 -29.25
C LYS A 557 -0.41 6.75 -30.20
N THR A 558 0.09 6.16 -31.27
CA THR A 558 1.02 6.83 -32.18
C THR A 558 0.45 6.88 -33.59
N LEU A 559 0.33 8.08 -34.12
CA LEU A 559 -0.04 8.31 -35.52
C LEU A 559 1.21 8.61 -36.35
N LEU A 560 1.33 7.95 -37.50
CA LEU A 560 2.39 8.17 -38.47
C LEU A 560 1.85 8.97 -39.65
N PHE A 561 2.56 10.02 -40.02
CA PHE A 561 2.30 10.85 -41.19
C PHE A 561 3.49 10.85 -42.13
N SER A 562 3.27 10.80 -43.44
CA SER A 562 4.29 11.24 -44.40
C SER A 562 4.14 12.73 -44.66
N VAL A 563 5.25 13.45 -44.72
CA VAL A 563 5.37 14.90 -44.96
C VAL A 563 6.05 15.11 -46.31
N ARG A 564 5.43 15.88 -47.18
CA ARG A 564 5.93 16.19 -48.53
C ARG A 564 6.51 17.59 -48.62
#